data_AF-A0A8S3WB51-F1
#
_entry.id   AF-A0A8S3WB51-F1
#
_cell.length_a   1.000
_cell.length_b   1.000
_cell.length_c   1.000
_cell.angle_alpha   90.00
_cell.angle_beta   90.00
_cell.angle_gamma   90.00
#
_symmetry.space_group_name_H-M   'P 1'
#
loop_
_entity.id
_entity.type
_entity.pdbx_description
1 polymer ?
#
loop_
_entity_poly.entity_id
_entity_poly.type
_entity_poly.pdbx_seq_one_letter_code
_entity_poly.pdbx_strand_id
1 'polypeptide(L)'
;MLSVESARRCPNGFILFHLIWVQSFELECPDECECHYFRINWVTDCSESNLTEIPYDELSRSVYVLDLNGNNITTLKPFPPDIKMRRLQIANNRISRVEKDAFMGLEYLIDIDLSGNNITYIDPEAFL
;
A
#
# COMPACT_ATOMS: atom_id res chain seq x y z
N MET A 1 11.42 -29.59 -8.52
CA MET A 1 11.07 -30.07 -7.17
C MET A 1 11.72 -29.13 -6.19
N LEU A 2 10.91 -28.53 -5.30
CA LEU A 2 11.21 -27.64 -4.15
C LEU A 2 11.76 -26.25 -4.55
N SER A 3 11.06 -25.10 -4.47
CA SER A 3 10.14 -24.45 -3.49
C SER A 3 10.84 -23.81 -2.27
N VAL A 4 10.58 -22.51 -2.07
CA VAL A 4 10.71 -21.64 -0.86
C VAL A 4 12.20 -21.36 -0.46
N GLU A 5 12.70 -20.16 -0.16
CA GLU A 5 12.23 -19.12 0.76
C GLU A 5 12.75 -17.70 0.43
N SER A 6 11.83 -16.75 0.57
CA SER A 6 11.92 -15.37 1.03
C SER A 6 13.24 -14.99 1.76
N ALA A 7 14.06 -14.12 1.15
CA ALA A 7 15.11 -13.41 1.89
C ALA A 7 14.56 -12.04 2.32
N ARG A 8 14.15 -11.91 3.60
CA ARG A 8 13.93 -10.61 4.25
C ARG A 8 15.02 -10.31 5.28
N ARG A 9 15.30 -9.00 5.39
CA ARG A 9 15.61 -8.20 6.60
C ARG A 9 17.04 -7.65 6.76
N CYS A 10 17.17 -6.32 6.79
CA CYS A 10 18.25 -5.60 7.47
C CYS A 10 17.77 -4.27 8.14
N PRO A 11 17.21 -4.30 9.36
CA PRO A 11 17.27 -3.21 10.31
C PRO A 11 18.40 -3.51 11.28
N ASN A 12 19.21 -2.48 11.55
CA ASN A 12 20.34 -2.42 12.49
C ASN A 12 21.75 -2.55 11.87
N GLY A 13 22.16 -1.50 11.15
CA GLY A 13 23.32 -0.72 11.60
C GLY A 13 24.73 -1.32 11.44
N PHE A 14 25.10 -1.83 10.27
CA PHE A 14 26.51 -2.04 9.93
C PHE A 14 26.98 -1.06 8.84
N ILE A 15 27.96 -0.24 9.21
CA ILE A 15 28.66 0.71 8.35
C ILE A 15 29.52 -0.09 7.37
N LEU A 16 29.21 -0.04 6.07
CA LEU A 16 30.12 -0.54 5.05
C LEU A 16 31.01 0.60 4.55
N PHE A 17 32.21 0.67 5.14
CA PHE A 17 33.31 1.45 4.61
C PHE A 17 33.74 0.91 3.24
N HIS A 18 33.90 1.84 2.30
CA HIS A 18 34.59 1.73 1.01
C HIS A 18 33.81 1.26 -0.24
N LEU A 19 33.26 2.29 -0.91
CA LEU A 19 33.39 2.56 -2.36
C LEU A 19 32.84 1.51 -3.32
N ILE A 20 31.56 1.59 -3.63
CA ILE A 20 31.00 2.09 -4.92
C ILE A 20 29.48 1.89 -4.83
N TRP A 21 28.79 3.02 -4.97
CA TRP A 21 27.35 3.23 -5.03
C TRP A 21 26.60 2.12 -5.78
N VAL A 22 26.02 1.17 -5.04
CA VAL A 22 24.75 0.62 -5.48
C VAL A 22 23.71 1.62 -5.01
N GLN A 23 23.41 2.60 -5.85
CA GLN A 23 22.17 3.34 -5.76
C GLN A 23 21.07 2.35 -6.19
N SER A 24 20.75 1.35 -5.36
CA SER A 24 19.59 0.49 -5.61
C SER A 24 18.38 1.25 -5.15
N PHE A 25 17.77 1.92 -6.12
CA PHE A 25 16.44 2.49 -6.13
C PHE A 25 15.35 1.41 -5.91
N GLU A 26 15.51 0.57 -4.88
CA GLU A 26 14.83 -0.73 -4.77
C GLU A 26 14.24 -0.99 -3.36
N LEU A 27 13.88 0.09 -2.66
CA LEU A 27 13.02 0.04 -1.47
C LEU A 27 11.70 0.75 -1.80
N GLU A 28 10.94 0.16 -2.74
CA GLU A 28 9.56 0.56 -3.06
C GLU A 28 8.53 -0.44 -2.49
N CYS A 29 8.92 -1.16 -1.44
CA CYS A 29 8.07 -2.12 -0.76
C CYS A 29 8.11 -1.88 0.75
N PRO A 30 6.96 -1.62 1.40
CA PRO A 30 6.90 -1.53 2.86
C PRO A 30 7.32 -2.83 3.54
N ASP A 31 7.90 -2.74 4.74
CA ASP A 31 8.46 -3.88 5.50
C ASP A 31 7.41 -4.96 5.81
N GLU A 32 6.17 -4.55 6.03
CA GLU A 32 5.02 -5.41 6.35
C GLU A 32 4.36 -6.04 5.12
N CYS A 33 4.81 -5.70 3.90
CA CYS A 33 4.14 -6.07 2.66
C CYS A 33 4.99 -7.03 1.81
N GLU A 34 4.34 -7.65 0.82
CA GLU A 34 4.94 -8.46 -0.23
C GLU A 34 4.64 -7.86 -1.61
N CYS A 35 5.67 -7.28 -2.21
CA CYS A 35 5.54 -6.66 -3.52
C CYS A 35 6.00 -7.59 -4.64
N HIS A 36 5.19 -7.71 -5.68
CA HIS A 36 5.45 -8.62 -6.80
C HIS A 36 4.72 -8.19 -8.07
N TYR A 37 5.21 -8.66 -9.21
CA TYR A 37 4.46 -8.56 -10.46
C TYR A 37 3.43 -9.67 -10.58
N PHE A 38 2.16 -9.31 -10.78
CA PHE A 38 1.13 -10.23 -11.24
C PHE A 38 0.82 -9.94 -12.72
N ARG A 39 1.33 -10.82 -13.60
CA ARG A 39 1.41 -10.59 -15.05
C ARG A 39 2.23 -9.34 -15.37
N ILE A 40 1.57 -8.21 -15.64
CA ILE A 40 2.20 -6.92 -15.99
C ILE A 40 1.95 -5.84 -14.93
N ASN A 41 1.20 -6.16 -13.88
CA ASN A 41 0.78 -5.20 -12.87
C ASN A 41 1.67 -5.33 -11.62
N TRP A 42 2.16 -4.21 -11.10
CA TRP A 42 2.84 -4.17 -9.81
C TRP A 42 1.79 -4.28 -8.69
N VAL A 43 1.90 -5.32 -7.88
CA VAL A 43 1.03 -5.59 -6.73
C VAL A 43 1.84 -5.34 -5.47
N THR A 44 1.29 -4.55 -4.55
CA THR A 44 1.77 -4.40 -3.18
C THR A 44 0.74 -5.06 -2.27
N ASP A 45 1.05 -6.27 -1.80
CA ASP A 45 0.17 -7.05 -0.92
C ASP A 45 0.57 -6.83 0.54
N CYS A 46 -0.30 -6.17 1.29
CA CYS A 46 -0.16 -5.88 2.72
C CYS A 46 -1.33 -6.51 3.50
N SER A 47 -2.02 -7.49 2.92
CA SER A 47 -3.19 -8.11 3.52
C SER A 47 -2.83 -8.86 4.80
N GLU A 48 -3.73 -8.82 5.79
CA GLU A 48 -3.59 -9.51 7.09
C GLU A 48 -2.30 -9.16 7.89
N SER A 49 -1.66 -8.02 7.60
CA SER A 49 -0.41 -7.58 8.24
C SER A 49 -0.60 -6.82 9.56
N ASN A 50 -1.81 -6.81 10.13
CA ASN A 50 -2.17 -6.08 11.37
C ASN A 50 -1.94 -4.56 11.31
N LEU A 51 -1.90 -3.97 10.11
CA LEU A 51 -1.66 -2.56 9.90
C LEU A 51 -2.75 -1.70 10.54
N THR A 52 -2.36 -0.63 11.22
CA THR A 52 -3.28 0.41 11.73
C THR A 52 -3.34 1.63 10.83
N GLU A 53 -2.36 1.77 9.92
CA GLU A 53 -2.28 2.82 8.91
C GLU A 53 -1.67 2.26 7.61
N ILE A 54 -1.91 2.95 6.50
CA ILE A 54 -1.30 2.62 5.21
C ILE A 54 0.16 3.14 5.21
N PRO A 55 1.14 2.35 4.74
CA PRO A 55 2.54 2.76 4.64
C PRO A 55 2.78 3.69 3.43
N TYR A 56 2.20 4.89 3.47
CA TYR A 56 2.13 5.82 2.32
C TYR A 56 3.51 6.20 1.75
N ASP A 57 4.55 6.28 2.58
CA ASP A 57 5.86 6.80 2.20
C ASP A 57 6.70 5.75 1.44
N GLU A 58 6.47 4.47 1.72
CA GLU A 58 7.18 3.34 1.13
C GLU A 58 6.48 2.76 -0.11
N LEU A 59 5.27 3.23 -0.43
CA LEU A 59 4.53 2.78 -1.61
C LEU A 59 5.25 3.15 -2.92
N SER A 60 5.43 2.17 -3.80
CA SER A 60 5.82 2.40 -5.18
C SER A 60 4.84 3.36 -5.87
N ARG A 61 5.38 4.36 -6.57
CA ARG A 61 4.56 5.25 -7.43
C ARG A 61 3.92 4.52 -8.61
N SER A 62 4.44 3.34 -8.95
CA SER A 62 3.96 2.50 -10.06
C SER A 62 3.02 1.39 -9.59
N VAL A 63 2.62 1.37 -8.31
CA VAL A 63 1.65 0.39 -7.81
C VAL A 63 0.38 0.41 -8.64
N TYR A 64 -0.07 -0.78 -9.02
CA TYR A 64 -1.30 -0.98 -9.79
C TYR A 64 -2.41 -1.49 -8.88
N VAL A 65 -2.10 -2.49 -8.03
CA VAL A 65 -2.99 -3.02 -7.00
C VAL A 65 -2.33 -2.84 -5.65
N LEU A 66 -3.02 -2.18 -4.72
CA LEU A 66 -2.69 -2.19 -3.30
C LEU A 66 -3.72 -3.04 -2.57
N ASP A 67 -3.27 -4.15 -2.00
CA ASP A 67 -4.11 -5.01 -1.16
C ASP A 67 -3.82 -4.73 0.32
N LEU A 68 -4.82 -4.25 1.03
CA LEU A 68 -4.82 -3.92 2.46
C LEU A 68 -5.94 -4.66 3.19
N ASN A 69 -6.49 -5.73 2.59
CA ASN A 69 -7.60 -6.47 3.16
C ASN A 69 -7.26 -7.06 4.53
N GLY A 70 -8.24 -7.09 5.44
CA GLY A 70 -8.07 -7.77 6.74
C GLY A 70 -7.10 -7.08 7.69
N ASN A 71 -6.99 -5.75 7.64
CA ASN A 71 -6.17 -4.94 8.55
C ASN A 71 -7.03 -4.20 9.59
N ASN A 72 -6.40 -3.32 10.37
CA ASN A 72 -7.02 -2.53 11.43
C ASN A 72 -7.09 -1.04 11.09
N ILE A 73 -7.10 -0.68 9.81
CA ILE A 73 -7.08 0.72 9.36
C ILE A 73 -8.42 1.38 9.67
N THR A 74 -8.36 2.58 10.24
CA THR A 74 -9.56 3.33 10.67
C THR A 74 -9.83 4.58 9.84
N THR A 75 -8.80 5.13 9.20
CA THR A 75 -8.88 6.36 8.42
C THR A 75 -8.03 6.28 7.16
N LEU A 76 -8.42 7.06 6.15
CA LEU A 76 -7.67 7.28 4.93
C LEU A 76 -7.11 8.70 4.95
N LYS A 77 -5.91 8.87 4.39
CA LYS A 77 -5.26 10.16 4.15
C LYS A 77 -5.06 10.32 2.64
N PRO A 78 -4.87 11.55 2.15
CA PRO A 78 -4.48 11.78 0.76
C PRO A 78 -3.29 10.90 0.37
N PHE A 79 -3.43 10.23 -0.78
CA PHE A 79 -2.35 9.42 -1.32
C PHE A 79 -1.28 10.31 -1.96
N PRO A 80 -0.04 9.80 -2.05
CA PRO A 80 1.02 10.55 -2.69
C PRO A 80 0.64 10.93 -4.14
N PRO A 81 0.92 12.17 -4.59
CA PRO A 81 0.58 12.59 -5.94
C PRO A 81 1.29 11.72 -6.99
N ASP A 82 0.71 11.67 -8.19
CA ASP A 82 1.19 10.89 -9.35
C ASP A 82 1.19 9.37 -9.18
N ILE A 83 0.69 8.82 -8.06
CA ILE A 83 0.58 7.37 -7.88
C ILE A 83 -0.32 6.75 -8.97
N LYS A 84 0.17 5.72 -9.65
CA LYS A 84 -0.51 5.09 -10.80
C LYS A 84 -1.46 3.96 -10.40
N MET A 85 -1.93 3.97 -9.14
CA MET A 85 -2.81 2.97 -8.57
C MET A 85 -4.15 2.91 -9.30
N ARG A 86 -4.59 1.70 -9.65
CA ARG A 86 -5.86 1.45 -10.33
C ARG A 86 -6.87 0.72 -9.46
N ARG A 87 -6.39 -0.09 -8.51
CA ARG A 87 -7.23 -0.83 -7.59
C ARG A 87 -6.73 -0.69 -6.16
N LEU A 88 -7.64 -0.29 -5.28
CA LEU A 88 -7.43 -0.25 -3.83
C LEU A 88 -8.36 -1.27 -3.18
N GLN A 89 -7.80 -2.32 -2.58
CA GLN A 89 -8.55 -3.32 -1.83
C GLN A 89 -8.31 -3.05 -0.35
N ILE A 90 -9.34 -2.60 0.37
CA ILE A 90 -9.25 -2.26 1.80
C ILE A 90 -10.45 -2.85 2.57
N ALA A 91 -10.92 -3.99 2.10
CA ALA A 91 -12.03 -4.70 2.70
C ALA A 91 -11.66 -5.23 4.09
N ASN A 92 -12.68 -5.45 4.92
CA ASN A 92 -12.54 -6.00 6.28
C ASN A 92 -11.54 -5.21 7.14
N ASN A 93 -11.62 -3.88 7.06
CA ASN A 93 -10.91 -2.95 7.94
C ASN A 93 -11.90 -2.31 8.95
N ARG A 94 -11.50 -1.22 9.61
CA ARG A 94 -12.28 -0.54 10.66
C ARG A 94 -12.65 0.89 10.27
N ILE A 95 -12.71 1.19 8.98
CA ILE A 95 -13.03 2.53 8.49
C ILE A 95 -14.49 2.85 8.81
N SER A 96 -14.71 3.96 9.51
CA SER A 96 -16.06 4.41 9.89
C SER A 96 -16.54 5.63 9.13
N ARG A 97 -15.62 6.40 8.56
CA ARG A 97 -15.88 7.65 7.85
C ARG A 97 -14.98 7.74 6.63
N VAL A 98 -15.56 8.12 5.50
CA VAL A 98 -14.81 8.50 4.29
C VAL A 98 -14.90 10.02 4.17
N GLU A 99 -13.80 10.69 4.48
CA GLU A 99 -13.70 12.16 4.40
C GLU A 99 -13.51 12.62 2.95
N LYS A 100 -13.74 13.92 2.69
CA LYS A 100 -13.65 14.53 1.36
C LYS A 100 -12.33 14.25 0.64
N ASP A 101 -11.23 14.16 1.37
CA ASP A 101 -9.87 14.03 0.84
C ASP A 101 -9.32 12.59 0.91
N ALA A 102 -10.16 11.62 1.28
CA ALA A 102 -9.75 10.22 1.48
C ALA A 102 -9.11 9.56 0.25
N PHE A 103 -9.49 9.99 -0.96
CA PHE A 103 -8.98 9.46 -2.23
C PHE A 103 -8.20 10.50 -3.04
N MET A 104 -7.87 11.64 -2.44
CA MET A 104 -7.05 12.64 -3.10
C MET A 104 -5.70 12.03 -3.54
N GLY A 105 -5.25 12.36 -4.74
CA GLY A 105 -4.04 11.79 -5.36
C GLY A 105 -4.26 10.52 -6.18
N LEU A 106 -5.43 9.86 -6.05
CA LEU A 106 -5.76 8.62 -6.77
C LEU A 106 -6.37 8.86 -8.17
N GLU A 107 -5.69 9.64 -9.01
CA GLU A 107 -6.19 10.08 -10.33
C GLU A 107 -6.48 8.93 -11.32
N TYR A 108 -5.87 7.76 -11.11
CA TYR A 108 -5.98 6.60 -12.01
C TYR A 108 -6.84 5.47 -11.44
N LEU A 109 -7.48 5.69 -10.28
CA LEU A 109 -8.28 4.68 -9.60
C LEU A 109 -9.50 4.31 -10.43
N ILE A 110 -9.72 3.00 -10.58
CA ILE A 110 -10.84 2.43 -11.33
C ILE A 110 -11.77 1.66 -10.39
N ASP A 111 -11.20 1.08 -9.33
CA ASP A 111 -11.88 0.12 -8.49
C ASP A 111 -11.44 0.28 -7.04
N ILE A 112 -12.41 0.33 -6.12
CA ILE A 112 -12.18 0.37 -4.69
C ILE A 112 -13.12 -0.59 -3.97
N ASP A 113 -12.54 -1.45 -3.13
CA ASP A 113 -13.30 -2.34 -2.27
C ASP A 113 -13.21 -1.89 -0.81
N LEU A 114 -14.32 -1.33 -0.31
CA LEU A 114 -14.51 -0.90 1.08
C LEU A 114 -15.39 -1.88 1.87
N SER A 115 -15.72 -3.06 1.32
CA SER A 115 -16.63 -4.01 1.94
C SER A 115 -16.15 -4.47 3.32
N GLY A 116 -17.07 -4.82 4.21
CA GLY A 116 -16.70 -5.28 5.56
C GLY A 116 -16.07 -4.22 6.49
N ASN A 117 -16.10 -2.94 6.11
CA ASN A 117 -15.80 -1.83 7.02
C ASN A 117 -17.04 -1.40 7.83
N ASN A 118 -16.88 -0.44 8.75
CA ASN A 118 -17.94 0.06 9.62
C ASN A 118 -18.43 1.47 9.19
N ILE A 119 -18.54 1.69 7.88
CA ILE A 119 -18.78 3.02 7.31
C ILE A 119 -20.18 3.51 7.69
N THR A 120 -20.23 4.67 8.35
CA THR A 120 -21.48 5.34 8.77
C THR A 120 -21.67 6.69 8.09
N TYR A 121 -20.61 7.22 7.47
CA TYR A 121 -20.61 8.50 6.77
C TYR A 121 -19.64 8.45 5.59
N ILE A 122 -20.09 8.97 4.46
CA ILE A 122 -19.29 9.24 3.28
C ILE A 122 -19.53 10.70 2.92
N ASP A 123 -18.46 11.47 2.81
CA ASP A 123 -18.56 12.84 2.36
C ASP A 123 -19.06 12.91 0.90
N PRO A 124 -20.04 13.77 0.56
CA PRO A 124 -20.56 13.89 -0.80
C PRO A 124 -19.50 14.23 -1.86
N GLU A 125 -18.38 14.83 -1.44
CA GLU A 125 -17.27 15.19 -2.33
C GLU A 125 -16.11 14.19 -2.30
N ALA A 126 -16.22 13.07 -1.56
CA ALA A 126 -15.12 12.12 -1.40
C ALA A 126 -14.62 11.48 -2.71
N PHE A 127 -15.49 11.39 -3.74
CA PHE A 127 -15.20 10.75 -5.03
C PHE A 127 -15.20 11.72 -6.22
N LEU A 128 -15.18 13.03 -5.97
CA LEU A 128 -15.19 14.07 -7.01
C LEU A 128 -13.79 14.42 -7.53
#